data_AF-A0A6C0ISA7-F1
#
_entry.id   AF-A0A6C0ISA7-F1
#
_cell.length_a   1.000
_cell.length_b   1.000
_cell.length_c   1.000
_cell.angle_alpha   90.00
_cell.angle_beta   90.00
_cell.angle_gamma   90.00
#
_symmetry.space_group_name_H-M   'P 1'
#
loop_
_entity.id
_entity.type
_entity.pdbx_description
1 polymer ?
#
loop_
_entity_poly.entity_id
_entity_poly.type
_entity_poly.pdbx_seq_one_letter_code
_entity_poly.pdbx_strand_id
1 'polypeptide(L)'
;MVYKIRFFTSFGDATKIGPTLDRIYETAYMDNYGEGKEIQVTNGDDYTHVFILNTAMPQLKPNFPKENVVGLAFEPIVFLGLSDKFVKYAVENIGKYYIGDKYNLPDVFVENFSYMWHCTPCREIPVKTKKMSIMVSEKGQTEGHIYRHTLLGEILKQNLPIDVYGRGCRYYDTNDSRIKGEFEELEPYTDYEFHICIENVESNHYYSEKIMNPLMNGTTPIYLGCRNIENSFGPIITLSKNVENDIELLKKILHTPEKYKKPFELESIKDILYLYRNLDTIFK
;
A
#
# COMPACT_ATOMS: atom_id res chain seq x y z
N MET A 1 3.31 13.09 23.23
CA MET A 1 4.74 12.73 23.50
C MET A 1 5.56 13.34 22.37
N VAL A 2 6.78 13.85 22.56
CA VAL A 2 7.51 14.46 21.41
C VAL A 2 8.27 13.40 20.61
N TYR A 3 7.82 13.18 19.37
CA TYR A 3 8.39 12.28 18.37
C TYR A 3 9.31 13.04 17.43
N LYS A 4 10.63 12.99 17.70
CA LYS A 4 11.66 13.44 16.77
C LYS A 4 12.17 12.23 15.99
N ILE A 5 11.65 12.05 14.78
CA ILE A 5 11.73 10.82 14.00
C ILE A 5 12.85 10.91 12.98
N ARG A 6 13.69 9.86 12.93
CA ARG A 6 14.62 9.63 11.83
C ARG A 6 14.28 8.36 11.07
N PHE A 7 14.30 8.44 9.74
CA PHE A 7 14.11 7.30 8.87
C PHE A 7 15.45 6.79 8.34
N PHE A 8 15.59 5.48 8.29
CA PHE A 8 16.64 4.79 7.54
C PHE A 8 15.98 3.84 6.56
N THR A 9 16.55 3.66 5.38
CA THR A 9 15.98 2.83 4.32
C THR A 9 17.06 2.06 3.57
N SER A 10 16.75 0.84 3.12
CA SER A 10 17.62 0.08 2.21
C SER A 10 17.32 0.35 0.73
N PHE A 11 16.36 1.23 0.44
CA PHE A 11 15.99 1.65 -0.91
C PHE A 11 15.81 3.17 -0.99
N GLY A 12 16.17 3.76 -2.13
CA GLY A 12 16.06 5.20 -2.34
C GLY A 12 16.95 6.03 -1.40
N ASP A 13 16.60 7.30 -1.22
CA ASP A 13 17.33 8.27 -0.40
C ASP A 13 16.52 8.60 0.86
N ALA A 14 17.10 8.30 2.03
CA ALA A 14 16.47 8.55 3.33
C ALA A 14 16.09 10.02 3.54
N THR A 15 16.86 10.97 2.99
CA THR A 15 16.61 12.41 3.14
C THR A 15 15.35 12.88 2.41
N LYS A 16 14.84 12.08 1.47
CA LYS A 16 13.62 12.35 0.71
C LYS A 16 12.36 11.79 1.36
N ILE A 17 12.49 10.95 2.40
CA ILE A 17 11.34 10.34 3.08
C ILE A 17 10.49 11.41 3.75
N GLY A 18 11.08 12.30 4.54
CA GLY A 18 10.36 13.41 5.20
C GLY A 18 9.52 14.23 4.21
N PRO A 19 10.12 14.85 3.18
CA PRO A 19 9.37 15.58 2.16
C PRO A 19 8.30 14.76 1.42
N THR A 20 8.52 13.45 1.26
CA THR A 20 7.51 12.56 0.67
C THR A 20 6.32 12.39 1.61
N LEU A 21 6.57 12.10 2.88
CA LEU A 21 5.55 11.97 3.93
C LEU A 21 4.81 13.29 4.16
N ASP A 22 5.51 14.43 4.10
CA ASP A 22 4.91 15.76 4.22
C ASP A 22 3.79 15.97 3.21
N ARG A 23 4.02 15.51 1.98
CA ARG A 23 3.07 15.60 0.88
C ARG A 23 1.95 14.57 0.97
N ILE A 24 2.25 13.30 1.25
CA ILE A 24 1.21 12.24 1.27
C ILE A 24 0.32 12.30 2.51
N TYR A 25 0.85 12.81 3.63
CA TYR A 25 0.11 13.00 4.89
C TYR A 25 -0.46 14.40 5.05
N GLU A 26 -0.27 15.27 4.04
CA GLU A 26 -0.76 16.65 4.02
C GLU A 26 -0.38 17.42 5.30
N THR A 27 0.85 17.25 5.76
CA THR A 27 1.35 17.73 7.06
C THR A 27 1.25 19.25 7.23
N ALA A 28 1.11 20.01 6.14
CA ALA A 28 0.81 21.44 6.17
C ALA A 28 -0.49 21.77 6.92
N TYR A 29 -1.42 20.82 7.05
CA TYR A 29 -2.67 20.94 7.79
C TYR A 29 -2.64 20.24 9.16
N MET A 30 -1.48 19.72 9.58
CA MET A 30 -1.32 19.08 10.89
C MET A 30 -0.78 20.07 11.93
N ASP A 31 -1.63 20.48 12.88
CA ASP A 31 -1.25 21.43 13.92
C ASP A 31 -0.10 20.93 14.80
N ASN A 32 0.01 19.62 14.99
CA ASN A 32 1.02 18.98 15.82
C ASN A 32 2.32 18.58 15.07
N TYR A 33 2.44 18.90 13.77
CA TYR A 33 3.62 18.59 12.96
C TYR A 33 4.50 19.81 12.66
N GLY A 34 5.83 19.67 12.84
CA GLY A 34 6.83 20.67 12.50
C GLY A 34 7.90 20.85 13.58
N GLU A 35 8.80 21.82 13.37
CA GLU A 35 9.87 22.12 14.33
C GLU A 35 9.30 22.56 15.69
N GLY A 36 9.77 21.94 16.77
CA GLY A 36 9.34 22.23 18.14
C GLY A 36 7.93 21.73 18.49
N LYS A 37 7.27 21.00 17.58
CA LYS A 37 5.94 20.43 17.80
C LYS A 37 6.03 18.95 18.20
N GLU A 38 4.87 18.31 18.37
CA GLU A 38 4.78 16.93 18.81
C GLU A 38 5.46 15.95 17.85
N ILE A 39 5.30 16.15 16.54
CA ILE A 39 5.88 15.29 15.50
C ILE A 39 6.85 16.12 14.66
N GLN A 40 8.10 15.66 14.57
CA GLN A 40 9.14 16.30 13.79
C GLN A 40 9.99 15.24 13.08
N VAL A 41 10.18 15.36 11.77
CA VAL A 41 11.19 14.56 11.05
C VAL A 41 12.54 15.27 11.08
N THR A 42 13.61 14.53 11.33
CA THR A 42 14.99 15.02 11.32
C THR A 42 15.90 14.11 10.52
N ASN A 43 16.90 14.70 9.85
CA ASN A 43 18.04 13.99 9.28
C ASN A 43 19.29 14.06 10.20
N GLY A 44 19.22 14.81 11.29
CA GLY A 44 20.29 14.94 12.28
C GLY A 44 20.29 13.81 13.30
N ASP A 45 21.29 13.80 14.19
CA ASP A 45 21.46 12.77 15.25
C ASP A 45 20.67 13.07 16.53
N ASP A 46 19.86 14.12 16.54
CA ASP A 46 19.03 14.54 17.67
C ASP A 46 17.67 13.82 17.77
N TYR A 47 17.48 12.77 16.97
CA TYR A 47 16.27 11.94 16.96
C TYR A 47 16.02 11.22 18.29
N THR A 48 14.74 11.06 18.63
CA THR A 48 14.26 10.29 19.78
C THR A 48 13.65 8.96 19.37
N HIS A 49 13.22 8.83 18.11
CA HIS A 49 12.57 7.64 17.55
C HIS A 49 13.12 7.35 16.14
N VAL A 50 13.12 6.07 15.77
CA VAL A 50 13.67 5.59 14.51
C VAL A 50 12.67 4.71 13.79
N PHE A 51 12.52 4.94 12.49
CA PHE A 51 11.94 3.98 11.57
C PHE A 51 13.00 3.38 10.64
N ILE A 52 12.99 2.06 10.51
CA ILE A 52 13.83 1.30 9.56
C ILE A 52 12.92 0.76 8.47
N LEU A 53 13.07 1.26 7.24
CA LEU A 53 12.33 0.77 6.08
C LEU A 53 13.08 -0.40 5.43
N ASN A 54 12.34 -1.48 5.17
CA ASN A 54 12.86 -2.76 4.68
C ASN A 54 13.99 -3.31 5.55
N THR A 55 15.20 -3.38 5.02
CA THR A 55 16.31 -4.16 5.58
C THR A 55 17.52 -3.29 5.90
N ALA A 56 17.32 -1.99 6.09
CA ALA A 56 18.39 -1.08 6.47
C ALA A 56 18.99 -1.47 7.83
N MET A 57 20.30 -1.43 7.96
CA MET A 57 21.02 -1.75 9.20
C MET A 57 21.92 -0.58 9.61
N PRO A 58 21.35 0.60 9.96
CA PRO A 58 22.15 1.74 10.37
C PRO A 58 22.89 1.47 11.69
N GLN A 59 24.02 2.15 11.89
CA GLN A 59 24.61 2.25 13.22
C GLN A 59 23.84 3.31 14.02
N LEU A 60 23.12 2.87 15.06
CA LEU A 60 22.38 3.75 15.95
C LEU A 60 23.30 4.38 17.01
N LYS A 61 22.83 5.46 17.65
CA LYS A 61 23.50 6.06 18.80
C LYS A 61 23.81 5.01 19.88
N PRO A 62 24.95 5.11 20.58
CA PRO A 62 25.25 4.21 21.70
C PRO A 62 24.12 4.24 22.73
N ASN A 63 23.74 3.06 23.24
CA ASN A 63 22.66 2.87 24.23
C ASN A 63 21.29 3.44 23.80
N PHE A 64 21.02 3.51 22.49
CA PHE A 64 19.70 3.92 22.02
C PHE A 64 18.64 2.87 22.39
N PRO A 65 17.51 3.26 23.00
CA PRO A 65 16.47 2.32 23.42
C PRO A 65 15.84 1.64 22.20
N LYS A 66 15.91 0.31 22.14
CA LYS A 66 15.38 -0.45 20.99
C LYS A 66 13.87 -0.31 20.86
N GLU A 67 13.16 -0.10 21.96
CA GLU A 67 11.73 0.20 22.00
C GLU A 67 11.35 1.44 21.18
N ASN A 68 12.28 2.38 20.97
CA ASN A 68 12.09 3.55 20.11
C ASN A 68 12.54 3.30 18.66
N VAL A 69 12.78 2.04 18.28
CA VAL A 69 13.16 1.63 16.92
C VAL A 69 12.10 0.69 16.37
N VAL A 70 11.43 1.11 15.31
CA VAL A 70 10.42 0.32 14.61
C VAL A 70 10.84 0.04 13.17
N GLY A 71 10.78 -1.21 12.77
CA GLY A 71 11.00 -1.61 11.38
C GLY A 71 9.69 -1.78 10.61
N LEU A 72 9.69 -1.48 9.33
CA LEU A 72 8.53 -1.54 8.44
C LEU A 72 8.91 -2.25 7.13
N ALA A 73 8.32 -3.41 6.85
CA ALA A 73 8.49 -4.10 5.57
C ALA A 73 7.60 -3.46 4.49
N PHE A 74 8.21 -2.78 3.53
CA PHE A 74 7.57 -2.18 2.35
C PHE A 74 7.51 -3.15 1.16
N GLU A 75 7.95 -4.39 1.36
CA GLU A 75 7.89 -5.46 0.37
C GLU A 75 7.43 -6.75 1.05
N PRO A 76 6.72 -7.65 0.34
CA PRO A 76 6.42 -8.97 0.88
C PRO A 76 7.72 -9.76 1.01
N ILE A 77 7.73 -10.80 1.87
CA ILE A 77 8.96 -11.56 2.19
C ILE A 77 9.75 -12.01 0.95
N VAL A 78 9.05 -12.44 -0.11
CA VAL A 78 9.66 -12.90 -1.37
C VAL A 78 10.52 -11.82 -2.06
N PHE A 79 10.25 -10.54 -1.82
CA PHE A 79 10.97 -9.40 -2.39
C PHE A 79 11.72 -8.55 -1.36
N LEU A 80 11.46 -8.76 -0.06
CA LEU A 80 12.05 -7.98 1.02
C LEU A 80 13.59 -8.12 1.12
N GLY A 81 14.14 -9.22 0.62
CA GLY A 81 15.58 -9.51 0.72
C GLY A 81 16.01 -9.78 2.16
N LEU A 82 15.13 -10.42 2.94
CA LEU A 82 15.38 -10.76 4.34
C LEU A 82 16.54 -11.75 4.45
N SER A 83 17.55 -11.44 5.26
CA SER A 83 18.74 -12.28 5.46
C SER A 83 18.97 -12.55 6.94
N ASP A 84 19.67 -13.64 7.27
CA ASP A 84 20.03 -13.97 8.66
C ASP A 84 20.78 -12.83 9.36
N LYS A 85 21.61 -12.09 8.60
CA LYS A 85 22.30 -10.90 9.09
C LYS A 85 21.31 -9.81 9.52
N PHE A 86 20.29 -9.54 8.71
CA PHE A 86 19.27 -8.58 9.06
C PHE A 86 18.40 -9.06 10.23
N VAL A 87 18.03 -10.34 10.25
CA VAL A 87 17.25 -10.93 11.36
C VAL A 87 18.02 -10.78 12.68
N LYS A 88 19.32 -11.06 12.69
CA LYS A 88 20.17 -10.84 13.86
C LYS A 88 20.22 -9.36 14.27
N TYR A 89 20.41 -8.46 13.31
CA TYR A 89 20.38 -7.02 13.56
C TYR A 89 19.06 -6.58 14.17
N ALA A 90 17.93 -7.06 13.65
CA ALA A 90 16.60 -6.71 14.14
C ALA A 90 16.39 -7.16 15.59
N VAL A 91 16.77 -8.39 15.93
CA VAL A 91 16.69 -8.90 17.32
C VAL A 91 17.52 -8.06 18.29
N GLU A 92 18.68 -7.58 17.85
CA GLU A 92 19.60 -6.80 18.67
C GLU A 92 19.18 -5.33 18.82
N ASN A 93 18.62 -4.71 17.77
CA ASN A 93 18.51 -3.24 17.67
C ASN A 93 17.07 -2.72 17.48
N ILE A 94 16.11 -3.58 17.15
CA ILE A 94 14.74 -3.17 16.83
C ILE A 94 13.80 -3.64 17.95
N GLY A 95 12.91 -2.76 18.40
CA GLY A 95 11.90 -3.09 19.41
C GLY A 95 10.74 -3.86 18.79
N LYS A 96 10.30 -3.44 17.61
CA LYS A 96 9.20 -4.05 16.87
C LYS A 96 9.41 -3.91 15.36
N TYR A 97 9.20 -4.96 14.59
CA TYR A 97 9.32 -4.95 13.13
C TYR A 97 8.01 -5.43 12.50
N TYR A 98 7.28 -4.54 11.82
CA TYR A 98 6.05 -4.89 11.13
C TYR A 98 6.32 -5.58 9.80
N ILE A 99 5.63 -6.71 9.60
CA ILE A 99 5.76 -7.55 8.43
C ILE A 99 4.40 -8.16 8.06
N GLY A 100 4.19 -8.43 6.77
CA GLY A 100 2.92 -9.00 6.30
C GLY A 100 2.65 -10.42 6.80
N ASP A 101 3.69 -11.25 6.88
CA ASP A 101 3.63 -12.63 7.36
C ASP A 101 4.86 -12.89 8.25
N LYS A 102 4.69 -13.42 9.45
CA LYS A 102 5.78 -13.68 10.41
C LYS A 102 6.44 -15.03 10.15
N TYR A 103 5.65 -16.05 9.81
CA TYR A 103 6.10 -17.45 9.75
C TYR A 103 6.91 -17.85 10.99
N ASN A 104 8.17 -18.26 10.82
CA ASN A 104 9.08 -18.70 11.88
C ASN A 104 10.07 -17.59 12.31
N LEU A 105 9.81 -16.32 11.96
CA LEU A 105 10.68 -15.22 12.37
C LEU A 105 10.60 -14.96 13.88
N PRO A 106 11.68 -14.45 14.50
CA PRO A 106 11.70 -14.13 15.94
C PRO A 106 10.59 -13.16 16.36
N ASP A 107 10.31 -13.08 17.66
CA ASP A 107 9.19 -12.30 18.21
C ASP A 107 9.26 -10.79 18.00
N VAL A 108 10.44 -10.25 17.67
CA VAL A 108 10.56 -8.86 17.23
C VAL A 108 9.75 -8.58 15.95
N PHE A 109 9.55 -9.60 15.11
CA PHE A 109 8.71 -9.52 13.92
C PHE A 109 7.25 -9.75 14.29
N VAL A 110 6.41 -8.76 13.98
CA VAL A 110 5.00 -8.73 14.33
C VAL A 110 4.18 -8.59 13.05
N GLU A 111 3.20 -9.49 12.87
CA GLU A 111 2.27 -9.41 11.74
C GLU A 111 1.40 -8.16 11.88
N ASN A 112 1.62 -7.18 11.02
CA ASN A 112 0.81 -5.96 10.96
C ASN A 112 1.06 -5.21 9.65
N PHE A 113 0.21 -4.24 9.35
CA PHE A 113 0.43 -3.31 8.26
C PHE A 113 1.65 -2.42 8.53
N SER A 114 2.49 -2.25 7.50
CA SER A 114 3.75 -1.53 7.57
C SER A 114 3.65 -0.04 7.23
N TYR A 115 2.45 0.55 7.14
CA TYR A 115 2.26 1.97 6.80
C TYR A 115 2.94 2.37 5.48
N MET A 116 2.77 1.51 4.47
CA MET A 116 3.31 1.72 3.13
C MET A 116 2.76 3.02 2.52
N TRP A 117 3.51 3.58 1.58
CA TRP A 117 3.12 4.82 0.92
C TRP A 117 1.95 4.62 -0.02
N HIS A 118 1.12 5.65 -0.11
CA HIS A 118 0.00 5.78 -1.03
C HIS A 118 0.14 7.09 -1.82
N CYS A 119 -0.77 7.32 -2.77
CA CYS A 119 -0.80 8.56 -3.54
C CYS A 119 -1.01 9.81 -2.67
N THR A 120 -0.60 10.97 -3.16
CA THR A 120 -1.05 12.22 -2.55
C THR A 120 -2.56 12.32 -2.65
N PRO A 121 -3.27 12.63 -1.54
CA PRO A 121 -4.70 12.82 -1.58
C PRO A 121 -5.09 13.91 -2.57
N CYS A 122 -6.17 13.70 -3.32
CA CYS A 122 -6.76 14.78 -4.10
C CYS A 122 -7.35 15.83 -3.14
N ARG A 123 -7.23 17.12 -3.49
CA ARG A 123 -7.84 18.21 -2.69
C ARG A 123 -9.36 18.08 -2.63
N GLU A 124 -9.96 17.61 -3.73
CA GLU A 124 -11.36 17.27 -3.85
C GLU A 124 -11.47 15.91 -4.52
N ILE A 125 -12.45 15.11 -4.11
CA ILE A 125 -12.68 13.79 -4.70
C ILE A 125 -13.29 13.95 -6.09
N PRO A 126 -12.66 13.40 -7.14
CA PRO A 126 -13.17 13.56 -8.49
C PRO A 126 -14.51 12.85 -8.69
N VAL A 127 -15.36 13.45 -9.52
CA VAL A 127 -16.61 12.83 -9.95
C VAL A 127 -16.31 11.63 -10.85
N LYS A 128 -16.83 10.45 -10.49
CA LYS A 128 -16.62 9.23 -11.25
C LYS A 128 -17.52 9.21 -12.49
N THR A 129 -16.92 9.07 -13.67
CA THR A 129 -17.62 9.05 -14.97
C THR A 129 -17.52 7.70 -15.67
N LYS A 130 -16.58 6.85 -15.25
CA LYS A 130 -16.30 5.53 -15.82
C LYS A 130 -16.59 4.43 -14.80
N LYS A 131 -16.85 3.23 -15.31
CA LYS A 131 -17.29 2.12 -14.46
C LYS A 131 -16.16 1.39 -13.76
N MET A 132 -15.24 0.81 -14.51
CA MET A 132 -14.24 -0.08 -13.92
C MET A 132 -12.92 -0.01 -14.67
N SER A 133 -11.83 -0.05 -13.90
CA SER A 133 -10.48 -0.14 -14.42
C SER A 133 -9.71 -1.30 -13.77
N ILE A 134 -8.65 -1.74 -14.45
CA ILE A 134 -7.63 -2.64 -13.92
C ILE A 134 -6.25 -2.12 -14.33
N MET A 135 -5.27 -2.25 -13.44
CA MET A 135 -3.88 -1.97 -13.77
C MET A 135 -3.10 -3.28 -13.97
N VAL A 136 -2.27 -3.35 -15.00
CA VAL A 136 -1.37 -4.48 -15.28
C VAL A 136 0.07 -4.02 -15.54
N SER A 137 1.03 -4.76 -14.98
CA SER A 137 2.47 -4.54 -15.17
C SER A 137 3.04 -5.57 -16.13
N GLU A 138 4.33 -5.45 -16.46
CA GLU A 138 5.05 -6.46 -17.23
C GLU A 138 5.45 -7.72 -16.43
N LYS A 139 5.24 -7.71 -15.11
CA LYS A 139 5.68 -8.78 -14.22
C LYS A 139 4.77 -10.01 -14.32
N GLY A 140 5.38 -11.20 -14.32
CA GLY A 140 4.70 -12.51 -14.36
C GLY A 140 5.24 -13.54 -13.36
N GLN A 141 5.98 -13.11 -12.32
CA GLN A 141 6.80 -14.02 -11.49
C GLN A 141 6.07 -14.61 -10.26
N THR A 142 4.96 -14.02 -9.84
CA THR A 142 4.23 -14.42 -8.62
C THR A 142 2.81 -14.82 -8.97
N GLU A 143 2.14 -15.54 -8.07
CA GLU A 143 0.75 -15.98 -8.31
C GLU A 143 -0.20 -14.81 -8.59
N GLY A 144 -0.08 -13.70 -7.86
CA GLY A 144 -0.90 -12.52 -8.10
C GLY A 144 -0.60 -11.83 -9.44
N HIS A 145 0.67 -11.83 -9.88
CA HIS A 145 1.02 -11.38 -11.23
C HIS A 145 0.36 -12.25 -12.30
N ILE A 146 0.53 -13.57 -12.20
CA ILE A 146 -0.02 -14.54 -13.15
C ILE A 146 -1.54 -14.41 -13.20
N TYR A 147 -2.20 -14.40 -12.03
CA TYR A 147 -3.65 -14.32 -11.95
C TYR A 147 -4.22 -13.04 -12.57
N ARG A 148 -3.55 -11.90 -12.35
CA ARG A 148 -3.93 -10.62 -12.96
C ARG A 148 -3.92 -10.70 -14.49
N HIS A 149 -2.89 -11.31 -15.08
CA HIS A 149 -2.84 -11.53 -16.54
C HIS A 149 -3.90 -12.52 -17.01
N THR A 150 -4.17 -13.60 -16.25
CA THR A 150 -5.23 -14.57 -16.55
C THR A 150 -6.62 -13.91 -16.56
N LEU A 151 -6.95 -13.15 -15.51
CA LEU A 151 -8.21 -12.44 -15.40
C LEU A 151 -8.37 -11.41 -16.52
N LEU A 152 -7.31 -10.64 -16.81
CA LEU A 152 -7.32 -9.67 -17.90
C LEU A 152 -7.53 -10.34 -19.27
N GLY A 153 -6.93 -11.50 -19.51
CA GLY A 153 -7.17 -12.27 -20.74
C GLY A 153 -8.64 -12.60 -20.96
N GLU A 154 -9.34 -13.04 -19.90
CA GLU A 154 -10.78 -13.32 -19.96
C GLU A 154 -11.64 -12.05 -20.06
N ILE A 155 -11.26 -10.95 -19.39
CA ILE A 155 -11.91 -9.63 -19.53
C ILE A 155 -11.87 -9.19 -21.01
N LEU A 156 -10.72 -9.30 -21.65
CA LEU A 156 -10.54 -8.88 -23.04
C LEU A 156 -11.31 -9.80 -24.00
N LYS A 157 -11.16 -11.11 -23.85
CA LYS A 157 -11.84 -12.14 -24.65
C LYS A 157 -13.37 -12.04 -24.60
N GLN A 158 -13.94 -11.73 -23.43
CA GLN A 158 -15.39 -11.58 -23.25
C GLN A 158 -15.90 -10.17 -23.52
N ASN A 159 -15.04 -9.27 -24.03
CA ASN A 159 -15.35 -7.88 -24.35
C ASN A 159 -16.01 -7.11 -23.18
N LEU A 160 -15.58 -7.36 -21.94
CA LEU A 160 -16.11 -6.61 -20.79
C LEU A 160 -15.64 -5.14 -20.86
N PRO A 161 -16.51 -4.16 -20.57
CA PRO A 161 -16.19 -2.73 -20.63
C PRO A 161 -15.35 -2.29 -19.42
N ILE A 162 -14.12 -2.80 -19.33
CA ILE A 162 -13.15 -2.54 -18.28
C ILE A 162 -11.90 -1.97 -18.93
N ASP A 163 -11.52 -0.75 -18.52
CA ASP A 163 -10.33 -0.10 -19.05
C ASP A 163 -9.07 -0.65 -18.39
N VAL A 164 -7.98 -0.72 -19.16
CA VAL A 164 -6.73 -1.37 -18.77
C VAL A 164 -5.61 -0.36 -18.83
N TYR A 165 -4.89 -0.20 -17.72
CA TYR A 165 -3.77 0.73 -17.58
C TYR A 165 -2.48 0.01 -17.18
N GLY A 166 -1.36 0.70 -17.37
CA GLY A 166 -0.03 0.30 -16.92
C GLY A 166 0.84 -0.29 -18.01
N ARG A 167 2.13 -0.44 -17.71
CA ARG A 167 3.16 -0.88 -18.67
C ARG A 167 2.90 -2.23 -19.31
N GLY A 168 2.16 -3.11 -18.62
CA GLY A 168 1.81 -4.44 -19.14
C GLY A 168 0.85 -4.41 -20.33
N CYS A 169 0.20 -3.27 -20.62
CA CYS A 169 -0.64 -3.07 -21.80
C CYS A 169 0.05 -3.45 -23.12
N ARG A 170 1.38 -3.31 -23.19
CA ARG A 170 2.19 -3.63 -24.38
C ARG A 170 2.13 -5.11 -24.80
N TYR A 171 1.64 -6.00 -23.96
CA TYR A 171 1.46 -7.42 -24.28
C TYR A 171 0.11 -7.74 -24.93
N TYR A 172 -0.76 -6.75 -25.06
CA TYR A 172 -2.13 -6.90 -25.56
C TYR A 172 -2.32 -6.11 -26.87
N ASP A 173 -3.40 -6.40 -27.60
CA ASP A 173 -3.70 -5.72 -28.87
C ASP A 173 -3.92 -4.22 -28.64
N THR A 174 -2.99 -3.42 -29.17
CA THR A 174 -3.01 -1.96 -29.07
C THR A 174 -4.19 -1.31 -29.79
N ASN A 175 -4.92 -2.03 -30.65
CA ASN A 175 -6.12 -1.52 -31.31
C ASN A 175 -7.39 -1.67 -30.46
N ASP A 176 -7.34 -2.41 -29.35
CA ASP A 176 -8.47 -2.52 -28.44
C ASP A 176 -8.62 -1.22 -27.64
N SER A 177 -9.74 -0.52 -27.85
CA SER A 177 -10.03 0.78 -27.23
C SER A 177 -10.00 0.79 -25.69
N ARG A 178 -10.09 -0.36 -25.04
CA ARG A 178 -10.01 -0.51 -23.58
C ARG A 178 -8.58 -0.43 -23.06
N ILE A 179 -7.59 -0.70 -23.90
CA ILE A 179 -6.17 -0.62 -23.56
C ILE A 179 -5.74 0.86 -23.60
N LYS A 180 -5.50 1.44 -22.42
CA LYS A 180 -5.14 2.86 -22.27
C LYS A 180 -3.62 3.10 -22.25
N GLY A 181 -2.85 2.05 -22.01
CA GLY A 181 -1.39 2.13 -21.95
C GLY A 181 -0.87 2.58 -20.59
N GLU A 182 0.32 3.18 -20.59
CA GLU A 182 0.94 3.75 -19.39
C GLU A 182 0.14 4.98 -18.91
N PHE A 183 0.27 5.31 -17.63
CA PHE A 183 -0.38 6.46 -17.01
C PHE A 183 0.64 7.20 -16.14
N GLU A 184 0.41 8.49 -15.90
CA GLU A 184 1.39 9.35 -15.22
C GLU A 184 1.11 9.49 -13.73
N GLU A 185 -0.16 9.56 -13.34
CA GLU A 185 -0.57 9.87 -11.98
C GLU A 185 -1.62 8.88 -11.45
N LEU A 186 -2.90 9.28 -11.46
CA LEU A 186 -4.01 8.62 -10.77
C LEU A 186 -5.19 8.35 -11.71
N GLU A 187 -5.00 8.43 -13.02
CA GLU A 187 -6.01 8.19 -14.05
C GLU A 187 -6.79 6.87 -13.84
N PRO A 188 -6.15 5.75 -13.42
CA PRO A 188 -6.89 4.51 -13.15
C PRO A 188 -7.84 4.58 -11.96
N TYR A 189 -7.70 5.59 -11.08
CA TYR A 189 -8.43 5.72 -9.81
C TYR A 189 -9.33 6.94 -9.76
N THR A 190 -9.06 7.99 -10.53
CA THR A 190 -9.79 9.27 -10.39
C THR A 190 -11.16 9.24 -11.05
N ASP A 191 -11.28 8.64 -12.24
CA ASP A 191 -12.53 8.66 -13.02
C ASP A 191 -13.44 7.44 -12.81
N TYR A 192 -12.97 6.41 -12.09
CA TYR A 192 -13.61 5.08 -12.05
C TYR A 192 -14.38 4.82 -10.76
N GLU A 193 -15.60 4.28 -10.88
CA GLU A 193 -16.39 3.82 -9.72
C GLU A 193 -15.71 2.62 -9.01
N PHE A 194 -15.10 1.71 -9.79
CA PHE A 194 -14.44 0.51 -9.29
C PHE A 194 -13.01 0.35 -9.85
N HIS A 195 -12.12 -0.21 -9.04
CA HIS A 195 -10.78 -0.63 -9.49
C HIS A 195 -10.50 -2.07 -9.09
N ILE A 196 -10.02 -2.89 -10.03
CA ILE A 196 -9.57 -4.26 -9.75
C ILE A 196 -8.14 -4.20 -9.20
N CYS A 197 -8.01 -4.58 -7.93
CA CYS A 197 -6.81 -4.41 -7.11
C CYS A 197 -6.23 -5.78 -6.76
N ILE A 198 -5.28 -6.29 -7.54
CA ILE A 198 -4.64 -7.59 -7.27
C ILE A 198 -3.21 -7.36 -6.81
N GLU A 199 -2.86 -7.78 -5.60
CA GLU A 199 -1.49 -7.74 -5.09
C GLU A 199 -0.56 -8.71 -5.80
N ASN A 200 0.73 -8.54 -5.59
CA ASN A 200 1.73 -9.44 -6.16
C ASN A 200 1.65 -10.83 -5.50
N VAL A 201 1.36 -10.87 -4.19
CA VAL A 201 1.22 -12.09 -3.40
C VAL A 201 0.05 -11.95 -2.44
N GLU A 202 -0.45 -13.08 -1.93
CA GLU A 202 -1.38 -13.10 -0.81
C GLU A 202 -0.65 -13.23 0.52
N SER A 203 -1.02 -12.40 1.49
CA SER A 203 -0.33 -12.23 2.78
C SER A 203 -1.34 -11.98 3.89
N ASN A 204 -0.98 -12.23 5.15
CA ASN A 204 -1.88 -11.94 6.27
C ASN A 204 -2.11 -10.44 6.44
N HIS A 205 -1.06 -9.62 6.34
CA HIS A 205 -1.11 -8.18 6.62
C HIS A 205 -0.41 -7.27 5.59
N TYR A 206 0.11 -7.81 4.48
CA TYR A 206 0.68 -6.99 3.40
C TYR A 206 -0.39 -6.50 2.42
N TYR A 207 -0.55 -5.18 2.34
CA TYR A 207 -1.27 -4.48 1.29
C TYR A 207 -0.54 -3.19 0.92
N SER A 208 -0.71 -2.75 -0.32
CA SER A 208 0.12 -1.72 -0.95
C SER A 208 -0.72 -0.61 -1.60
N GLU A 209 -0.06 0.24 -2.40
CA GLU A 209 -0.69 1.30 -3.18
C GLU A 209 -1.86 0.80 -4.04
N LYS A 210 -1.87 -0.49 -4.40
CA LYS A 210 -2.90 -1.08 -5.28
C LYS A 210 -4.30 -0.99 -4.69
N ILE A 211 -4.46 -1.17 -3.38
CA ILE A 211 -5.75 -0.95 -2.71
C ILE A 211 -5.83 0.44 -2.07
N MET A 212 -4.71 0.97 -1.56
CA MET A 212 -4.72 2.25 -0.87
C MET A 212 -5.05 3.41 -1.82
N ASN A 213 -4.49 3.45 -3.04
CA ASN A 213 -4.76 4.53 -3.98
C ASN A 213 -6.23 4.63 -4.40
N PRO A 214 -6.91 3.54 -4.82
CA PRO A 214 -8.34 3.63 -5.13
C PRO A 214 -9.16 4.04 -3.91
N LEU A 215 -8.86 3.51 -2.72
CA LEU A 215 -9.52 3.95 -1.48
C LEU A 215 -9.35 5.45 -1.27
N MET A 216 -8.13 5.98 -1.34
CA MET A 216 -7.83 7.42 -1.16
C MET A 216 -8.51 8.33 -2.20
N ASN A 217 -8.92 7.77 -3.34
CA ASN A 217 -9.58 8.51 -4.42
C ASN A 217 -11.11 8.32 -4.44
N GLY A 218 -11.71 7.64 -3.47
CA GLY A 218 -13.15 7.37 -3.47
C GLY A 218 -13.59 6.35 -4.52
N THR A 219 -12.69 5.45 -4.93
CA THR A 219 -12.95 4.35 -5.86
C THR A 219 -13.07 3.04 -5.10
N THR A 220 -14.12 2.27 -5.38
CA THR A 220 -14.38 1.02 -4.66
C THR A 220 -13.43 -0.09 -5.14
N PRO A 221 -12.56 -0.65 -4.27
CA PRO A 221 -11.66 -1.72 -4.68
C PRO A 221 -12.38 -3.08 -4.80
N ILE A 222 -12.01 -3.84 -5.83
CA ILE A 222 -12.31 -5.27 -6.01
C ILE A 222 -10.98 -6.01 -5.84
N TYR A 223 -10.78 -6.65 -4.69
CA TYR A 223 -9.45 -6.89 -4.12
C TYR A 223 -9.04 -8.37 -4.03
N LEU A 224 -7.76 -8.64 -4.25
CA LEU A 224 -7.08 -9.91 -3.94
C LEU A 224 -5.68 -9.61 -3.37
N GLY A 225 -5.36 -10.09 -2.16
CA GLY A 225 -4.02 -9.87 -1.57
C GLY A 225 -3.96 -10.14 -0.08
N CYS A 226 -4.22 -9.13 0.73
CA CYS A 226 -4.23 -9.20 2.19
C CYS A 226 -5.44 -9.98 2.72
N ARG A 227 -5.21 -11.09 3.43
CA ARG A 227 -6.26 -11.94 4.02
C ARG A 227 -7.04 -11.20 5.11
N ASN A 228 -6.36 -10.37 5.90
CA ASN A 228 -6.96 -9.63 7.01
C ASN A 228 -7.29 -8.19 6.64
N ILE A 229 -7.51 -7.88 5.36
CA ILE A 229 -7.74 -6.50 4.89
C ILE A 229 -8.97 -5.86 5.55
N GLU A 230 -9.97 -6.67 5.87
CA GLU A 230 -11.21 -6.19 6.49
C GLU A 230 -11.02 -5.76 7.95
N ASN A 231 -9.94 -6.19 8.60
CA ASN A 231 -9.58 -5.66 9.93
C ASN A 231 -9.17 -4.19 9.87
N SER A 232 -8.71 -3.70 8.71
CA SER A 232 -8.35 -2.31 8.49
C SER A 232 -9.54 -1.51 7.97
N PHE A 233 -10.17 -1.95 6.87
CA PHE A 233 -11.14 -1.13 6.13
C PHE A 233 -12.60 -1.58 6.27
N GLY A 234 -12.87 -2.57 7.13
CA GLY A 234 -14.16 -3.24 7.17
C GLY A 234 -14.39 -4.08 5.92
N PRO A 235 -15.64 -4.50 5.63
CA PRO A 235 -15.91 -5.36 4.49
C PRO A 235 -15.34 -4.80 3.18
N ILE A 236 -14.74 -5.63 2.33
CA ILE A 236 -14.24 -5.28 0.98
C ILE A 236 -14.83 -6.24 -0.07
N ILE A 237 -14.89 -5.86 -1.34
CA ILE A 237 -15.27 -6.81 -2.40
C ILE A 237 -14.05 -7.67 -2.69
N THR A 238 -14.11 -8.96 -2.42
CA THR A 238 -12.97 -9.88 -2.59
C THR A 238 -13.12 -10.72 -3.85
N LEU A 239 -12.04 -10.84 -4.61
CA LEU A 239 -11.87 -11.83 -5.66
C LEU A 239 -11.57 -13.20 -5.04
N SER A 240 -12.08 -14.25 -5.66
CA SER A 240 -11.96 -15.64 -5.20
C SER A 240 -10.71 -16.35 -5.71
N LYS A 241 -9.95 -15.71 -6.61
CA LYS A 241 -8.83 -16.32 -7.36
C LYS A 241 -9.26 -17.49 -8.26
N ASN A 242 -10.56 -17.58 -8.53
CA ASN A 242 -11.13 -18.43 -9.56
C ASN A 242 -11.66 -17.55 -10.69
N VAL A 243 -11.06 -17.67 -11.88
CA VAL A 243 -11.32 -16.74 -13.00
C VAL A 243 -12.79 -16.76 -13.44
N GLU A 244 -13.46 -17.91 -13.41
CA GLU A 244 -14.86 -18.02 -13.82
C GLU A 244 -15.77 -17.30 -12.82
N ASN A 245 -15.61 -17.57 -11.53
CA ASN A 245 -16.36 -16.91 -10.46
C ASN A 245 -16.11 -15.39 -10.45
N ASP A 246 -14.86 -14.99 -10.64
CA ASP A 246 -14.47 -13.59 -10.60
C ASP A 246 -14.99 -12.83 -11.82
N ILE A 247 -14.96 -13.41 -13.02
CA ILE A 247 -15.60 -12.81 -14.20
C ILE A 247 -17.11 -12.63 -13.97
N GLU A 248 -17.79 -13.63 -13.39
CA GLU A 248 -19.22 -13.50 -13.07
C GLU A 248 -19.49 -12.43 -12.01
N LEU A 249 -18.60 -12.27 -11.03
CA LEU A 249 -18.65 -11.15 -10.09
C LEU A 249 -18.51 -9.80 -10.81
N LEU A 250 -17.51 -9.65 -11.69
CA LEU A 250 -17.29 -8.42 -12.44
C LEU A 250 -18.51 -8.05 -13.30
N LYS A 251 -19.13 -9.04 -13.98
CA LYS A 251 -20.38 -8.82 -14.73
C LYS A 251 -21.52 -8.33 -13.85
N LYS A 252 -21.70 -8.91 -12.65
CA LYS A 252 -22.73 -8.46 -11.69
C LYS A 252 -22.50 -7.03 -11.23
N ILE A 253 -21.24 -6.66 -10.96
CA ILE A 253 -20.86 -5.30 -10.58
C ILE A 253 -21.14 -4.33 -11.72
N LEU A 254 -20.72 -4.66 -12.95
CA LEU A 254 -20.98 -3.83 -14.13
C LEU A 254 -22.48 -3.63 -14.40
N HIS A 255 -23.30 -4.65 -14.13
CA HIS A 255 -24.75 -4.58 -14.32
C HIS A 255 -25.48 -3.82 -13.20
N THR A 256 -25.03 -3.95 -11.95
CA THR A 256 -25.69 -3.36 -10.77
C THR A 256 -24.72 -2.63 -9.83
N PRO A 257 -23.99 -1.61 -10.31
CA PRO A 257 -22.88 -1.00 -9.56
C PRO A 257 -23.31 -0.41 -8.21
N GLU A 258 -24.50 0.18 -8.13
CA GLU A 258 -25.03 0.79 -6.90
C GLU A 258 -25.16 -0.19 -5.72
N LYS A 259 -25.26 -1.51 -5.98
CA LYS A 259 -25.29 -2.53 -4.91
C LYS A 259 -23.92 -2.82 -4.30
N TYR A 260 -22.86 -2.44 -5.01
CA TYR A 260 -21.47 -2.78 -4.66
C TYR A 260 -20.66 -1.57 -4.22
N LYS A 261 -21.08 -0.36 -4.61
CA LYS A 261 -20.48 0.89 -4.10
C LYS A 261 -20.58 0.92 -2.58
N LYS A 262 -19.47 1.24 -1.92
CA LYS A 262 -19.42 1.40 -0.47
C LYS A 262 -19.39 2.88 -0.09
N PRO A 263 -19.91 3.24 1.09
CA PRO A 263 -19.68 4.56 1.65
C PRO A 263 -18.18 4.85 1.69
N PHE A 264 -17.81 6.07 1.33
CA PHE A 264 -16.44 6.52 1.27
C PHE A 264 -16.21 7.60 2.33
N GLU A 265 -15.32 7.32 3.27
CA GLU A 265 -14.96 8.23 4.36
C GLU A 265 -13.43 8.43 4.37
N LEU A 266 -12.98 9.49 3.69
CA LEU A 266 -11.56 9.76 3.47
C LEU A 266 -10.77 9.85 4.79
N GLU A 267 -11.31 10.55 5.79
CA GLU A 267 -10.59 10.74 7.06
C GLU A 267 -10.41 9.42 7.82
N SER A 268 -11.39 8.52 7.80
CA SER A 268 -11.23 7.18 8.39
C SER A 268 -10.15 6.37 7.68
N ILE A 269 -10.01 6.50 6.36
CA ILE A 269 -8.93 5.87 5.60
C ILE A 269 -7.58 6.47 5.99
N LYS A 270 -7.49 7.81 6.12
CA LYS A 270 -6.26 8.49 6.57
C LYS A 270 -5.87 8.09 7.99
N ASP A 271 -6.82 7.92 8.90
CA ASP A 271 -6.57 7.46 10.28
C ASP A 271 -5.91 6.08 10.31
N ILE A 272 -6.23 5.21 9.35
CA ILE A 272 -5.61 3.89 9.20
C ILE A 272 -4.22 4.00 8.56
N LEU A 273 -4.10 4.79 7.49
CA LEU A 273 -2.92 4.79 6.62
C LEU A 273 -1.79 5.72 7.09
N TYR A 274 -2.10 6.79 7.81
CA TYR A 274 -1.10 7.79 8.19
C TYR A 274 -0.29 7.29 9.37
N LEU A 275 1.00 7.01 9.12
CA LEU A 275 1.96 6.65 10.16
C LEU A 275 1.95 7.66 11.33
N TYR A 276 1.87 8.95 11.01
CA TYR A 276 1.90 10.03 12.01
C TYR A 276 0.66 10.10 12.90
N ARG A 277 -0.49 9.56 12.47
CA ARG A 277 -1.69 9.46 13.31
C ARG A 277 -1.64 8.25 14.24
N ASN A 278 -0.68 7.34 14.06
CA ASN A 278 -0.61 6.05 14.77
C ASN A 278 0.65 5.89 15.65
N LEU A 279 1.47 6.92 15.82
CA LEU A 279 2.77 6.83 16.50
C LEU A 279 2.66 6.27 17.94
N ASP A 280 1.67 6.72 18.71
CA ASP A 280 1.43 6.22 20.07
C ASP A 280 1.20 4.70 20.09
N THR A 281 0.41 4.17 19.15
CA THR A 281 0.13 2.73 19.04
C THR A 281 1.35 1.95 18.56
N ILE A 282 2.13 2.56 17.67
CA ILE A 282 3.31 1.95 17.07
C ILE A 282 4.43 1.78 18.11
N PHE A 283 4.70 2.83 18.89
CA PHE A 283 5.78 2.87 19.89
C PHE A 283 5.37 2.45 21.32
N LYS A 284 4.08 2.14 21.56
CA LYS A 284 3.65 1.39 22.74
C LYS A 284 4.16 -0.04 22.73
#